data_AF-A0A534VGU5-F1
#
_entry.id   AF-A0A534VGU5-F1
#
_cell.length_a   1.000
_cell.length_b   1.000
_cell.length_c   1.000
_cell.angle_alpha   90.00
_cell.angle_beta   90.00
_cell.angle_gamma   90.00
#
_symmetry.space_group_name_H-M   'P 1'
#
loop_
_entity.id
_entity.type
_entity.pdbx_description
1 polymer ?
#
loop_
_entity_poly.entity_id
_entity_poly.type
_entity_poly.pdbx_seq_one_letter_code
_entity_poly.pdbx_strand_id
1 'polypeptide(L)'
;MAIALFTLMVFIVLAATSSLIASSDVRATRDARGGSQAHFAAESAIAEALQRVNAPGVVNFQNDVVGQWAGLWGAGTHTFGPVSGCTYTVTPVASATDPTNAGRLIATANGRESVHNVVVANVVRSDIPSTAPGAIYLANDQATNATFKGDSFSIDGNDHNYTGGAGSAPPVPGLSTRNDANRQEAVASLDAGQKDNIRGLGF
;
A
#
# COMPACT_ATOMS: atom_id res chain seq x y z
N MET A 1 -0.73 -72.80 17.66
CA MET A 1 -1.23 -71.92 16.57
C MET A 1 -1.92 -70.65 17.06
N ALA A 2 -2.78 -70.69 18.08
CA ALA A 2 -3.47 -69.51 18.59
C ALA A 2 -2.54 -68.36 19.05
N ILE A 3 -1.44 -68.67 19.75
CA ILE A 3 -0.46 -67.67 20.21
C ILE A 3 0.24 -66.98 19.04
N ALA A 4 0.63 -67.73 18.00
CA ALA A 4 1.29 -67.18 16.82
C ALA A 4 0.38 -66.25 16.01
N LEU A 5 -0.91 -66.61 15.88
CA LEU A 5 -1.92 -65.77 15.24
C LEU A 5 -2.19 -64.50 16.05
N PHE A 6 -2.26 -64.60 17.38
CA PHE A 6 -2.41 -63.46 18.27
C PHE A 6 -1.23 -62.49 18.16
N THR A 7 0.01 -62.99 18.19
CA THR A 7 1.21 -62.15 18.04
C THR A 7 1.28 -61.48 16.65
N LEU A 8 0.88 -62.20 15.59
CA LEU A 8 0.83 -61.63 14.24
C LEU A 8 -0.22 -60.52 14.15
N MET A 9 -1.39 -60.71 14.76
CA MET A 9 -2.46 -59.72 14.77
C MET A 9 -2.03 -58.45 15.52
N VAL A 10 -1.37 -58.59 16.67
CA VAL A 10 -0.81 -57.45 17.42
C VAL A 10 0.24 -56.72 16.59
N PHE A 11 1.12 -57.45 15.89
CA PHE A 11 2.13 -56.84 15.03
C PHE A 11 1.53 -56.06 13.85
N ILE A 12 0.49 -56.61 13.21
CA ILE A 12 -0.23 -55.92 12.12
C ILE A 12 -0.90 -54.65 12.65
N VAL A 13 -1.56 -54.70 13.81
CA VAL A 13 -2.19 -53.52 14.41
C VAL A 13 -1.15 -52.45 14.74
N LEU A 14 -0.02 -52.83 15.33
CA LEU A 14 1.06 -51.89 15.66
C LEU A 14 1.67 -51.25 14.40
N ALA A 15 1.89 -52.03 13.33
CA ALA A 15 2.41 -51.50 12.07
C ALA A 15 1.41 -50.56 11.37
N ALA A 16 0.12 -50.91 11.40
CA ALA A 16 -0.95 -50.09 10.84
C ALA A 16 -1.09 -48.76 11.61
N THR A 17 -1.09 -48.78 12.94
CA THR A 17 -1.18 -47.55 13.73
C THR A 17 0.06 -46.68 13.58
N SER A 18 1.26 -47.26 13.57
CA SER A 18 2.50 -46.48 13.40
C SER A 18 2.58 -45.80 12.04
N SER A 19 2.15 -46.48 10.97
CA SER A 19 2.13 -45.91 9.62
C SER A 19 1.08 -44.81 9.47
N LEU A 20 -0.10 -44.98 10.09
CA LEU A 20 -1.12 -43.94 10.15
C LEU A 20 -0.61 -42.70 10.89
N ILE A 21 0.00 -42.86 12.06
CA ILE A 21 0.59 -41.76 12.84
C ILE A 21 1.66 -41.04 12.02
N ALA A 22 2.62 -41.78 11.45
CA ALA A 22 3.66 -41.19 10.61
C ALA A 22 3.09 -40.43 9.40
N SER A 23 2.06 -40.97 8.75
CA SER A 23 1.40 -40.29 7.62
C SER A 23 0.68 -39.01 8.04
N SER A 24 0.10 -38.99 9.25
CA SER A 24 -0.55 -37.83 9.83
C SER A 24 0.47 -36.74 10.16
N ASP A 25 1.59 -37.10 10.78
CA ASP A 25 2.65 -36.16 11.15
C ASP A 25 3.30 -35.51 9.92
N VAL A 26 3.50 -36.29 8.85
CA VAL A 26 4.00 -35.77 7.58
C VAL A 26 3.03 -34.77 6.96
N ARG A 27 1.72 -35.04 7.01
CA ARG A 27 0.70 -34.10 6.52
C ARG A 27 0.66 -32.83 7.38
N ALA A 28 0.63 -32.96 8.70
CA ALA A 28 0.60 -31.83 9.62
C ALA A 28 1.81 -30.90 9.42
N THR A 29 3.01 -31.47 9.29
CA THR A 29 4.25 -30.69 9.06
C THR A 29 4.22 -29.98 7.70
N ARG A 30 3.70 -30.66 6.67
CA ARG A 30 3.58 -30.10 5.32
C ARG A 30 2.55 -28.98 5.27
N ASP A 31 1.42 -29.14 5.93
CA ASP A 31 0.35 -28.14 6.00
C ASP A 31 0.83 -26.92 6.79
N ALA A 32 1.56 -27.11 7.89
CA ALA A 32 2.19 -26.02 8.64
C ALA A 32 3.17 -25.22 7.77
N ARG A 33 4.06 -25.91 7.04
CA ARG A 33 5.00 -25.25 6.11
C ARG A 33 4.27 -24.54 4.97
N GLY A 34 3.25 -25.19 4.38
CA GLY A 34 2.41 -24.59 3.35
C GLY A 34 1.69 -23.34 3.86
N GLY A 35 1.22 -23.36 5.11
CA GLY A 35 0.54 -22.25 5.74
C GLY A 35 1.46 -21.04 5.90
N SER A 36 2.72 -21.25 6.31
CA SER A 36 3.73 -20.20 6.36
C SER A 36 4.06 -19.64 4.97
N GLN A 37 4.14 -20.51 3.95
CA GLN A 37 4.37 -20.07 2.57
C GLN A 37 3.19 -19.24 2.03
N ALA A 38 1.95 -19.67 2.27
CA ALA A 38 0.76 -18.91 1.91
C ALA A 38 0.69 -17.58 2.66
N HIS A 39 1.07 -17.55 3.94
CA HIS A 39 1.14 -16.31 4.71
C HIS A 39 2.13 -15.32 4.09
N PHE A 40 3.35 -15.77 3.79
CA PHE A 40 4.38 -14.95 3.17
C PHE A 40 3.96 -14.44 1.77
N ALA A 41 3.27 -15.27 0.99
CA ALA A 41 2.69 -14.86 -0.28
C ALA A 41 1.60 -13.78 -0.10
N ALA A 42 0.75 -13.90 0.92
CA ALA A 42 -0.28 -12.90 1.23
C ALA A 42 0.33 -11.56 1.69
N GLU A 43 1.37 -11.57 2.53
CA GLU A 43 2.09 -10.35 2.91
C GLU A 43 2.77 -9.68 1.72
N SER A 44 3.38 -10.49 0.84
CA SER A 44 3.98 -9.99 -0.40
C SER A 44 2.93 -9.36 -1.33
N ALA A 45 1.72 -9.93 -1.38
CA ALA A 45 0.60 -9.37 -2.12
C ALA A 45 0.19 -7.98 -1.60
N ILE A 46 0.18 -7.79 -0.27
CA ILE A 46 -0.07 -6.47 0.34
C ILE A 46 1.03 -5.48 -0.07
N ALA A 47 2.30 -5.89 -0.05
CA ALA A 47 3.40 -5.03 -0.45
C ALA A 47 3.31 -4.61 -1.93
N GLU A 48 2.99 -5.53 -2.84
CA GLU A 48 2.74 -5.23 -4.25
C GLU A 48 1.54 -4.29 -4.42
N ALA A 49 0.42 -4.58 -3.73
CA ALA A 49 -0.78 -3.76 -3.78
C ALA A 49 -0.50 -2.32 -3.34
N LEU A 50 0.25 -2.14 -2.25
CA LEU A 50 0.67 -0.81 -1.80
C LEU A 50 1.53 -0.07 -2.84
N GLN A 51 2.47 -0.75 -3.49
CA GLN A 51 3.29 -0.13 -4.53
C GLN A 51 2.45 0.33 -5.72
N ARG A 52 1.50 -0.50 -6.17
CA ARG A 52 0.60 -0.16 -7.29
C ARG A 52 -0.33 0.98 -6.95
N VAL A 53 -0.87 0.99 -5.74
CA VAL A 53 -1.73 2.08 -5.23
C VAL A 53 -0.96 3.40 -5.13
N ASN A 54 0.30 3.36 -4.71
CA ASN A 54 1.12 4.56 -4.55
C ASN A 54 1.71 5.10 -5.87
N ALA A 55 1.77 4.29 -6.94
CA ALA A 55 2.36 4.71 -8.22
C ALA A 55 1.66 5.93 -8.86
N PRO A 56 0.32 6.00 -8.97
CA PRO A 56 -0.38 7.21 -9.44
C PRO A 56 -0.64 8.24 -8.32
N GLY A 57 -0.48 7.85 -7.05
CA GLY A 57 -0.96 8.61 -5.90
C GLY A 57 -2.46 8.41 -5.65
N VAL A 58 -2.91 8.69 -4.42
CA VAL A 58 -4.30 8.52 -3.99
C VAL A 58 -4.82 9.83 -3.42
N VAL A 59 -5.96 10.31 -3.91
CA VAL A 59 -6.68 11.47 -3.38
C VAL A 59 -7.94 11.03 -2.66
N ASN A 60 -8.64 10.03 -3.19
CA ASN A 60 -9.81 9.41 -2.60
C ASN A 60 -9.70 7.89 -2.69
N PHE A 61 -9.56 7.21 -1.54
CA PHE A 61 -9.36 5.76 -1.51
C PHE A 61 -10.49 4.98 -2.20
N GLN A 62 -11.74 5.30 -1.93
CA GLN A 62 -12.89 4.65 -2.55
C GLN A 62 -12.89 4.79 -4.08
N ASN A 63 -12.61 5.97 -4.61
CA ASN A 63 -12.68 6.19 -6.06
C ASN A 63 -11.42 5.70 -6.77
N ASP A 64 -10.25 6.07 -6.26
CA ASP A 64 -8.96 5.89 -6.93
C ASP A 64 -8.41 4.48 -6.72
N VAL A 65 -8.72 3.82 -5.59
CA VAL A 65 -8.26 2.45 -5.30
C VAL A 65 -9.36 1.44 -5.55
N VAL A 66 -10.49 1.55 -4.85
CA VAL A 66 -11.58 0.55 -4.96
C VAL A 66 -12.25 0.62 -6.34
N GLY A 67 -12.59 1.83 -6.79
CA GLY A 67 -13.26 2.04 -8.08
C GLY A 67 -12.40 1.72 -9.30
N GLN A 68 -11.07 1.93 -9.22
CA GLN A 68 -10.12 1.68 -10.31
C GLN A 68 -9.31 0.38 -10.14
N TRP A 69 -9.70 -0.49 -9.21
CA TRP A 69 -8.87 -1.65 -8.84
C TRP A 69 -8.50 -2.54 -10.02
N ALA A 70 -9.43 -2.76 -10.95
CA ALA A 70 -9.17 -3.58 -12.13
C ALA A 70 -8.04 -3.01 -13.02
N GLY A 71 -7.93 -1.68 -13.10
CA GLY A 71 -6.86 -1.00 -13.83
C GLY A 71 -5.52 -1.01 -13.08
N LEU A 72 -5.54 -0.85 -11.75
CA LEU A 72 -4.34 -0.83 -10.92
C LEU A 72 -3.72 -2.22 -10.72
N TRP A 73 -4.57 -3.20 -10.42
CA TRP A 73 -4.15 -4.57 -10.11
C TRP A 73 -3.93 -5.39 -11.39
N GLY A 74 -4.77 -5.21 -12.40
CA GLY A 74 -4.76 -6.06 -13.59
C GLY A 74 -5.49 -7.38 -13.35
N ALA A 75 -4.98 -8.47 -13.92
CA ALA A 75 -5.62 -9.79 -13.81
C ALA A 75 -5.85 -10.18 -12.33
N GLY A 76 -7.06 -10.65 -11.99
CA GLY A 76 -7.51 -10.84 -10.61
C GLY A 76 -6.75 -11.87 -9.76
N THR A 77 -5.75 -12.56 -10.30
CA THR A 77 -4.87 -13.48 -9.55
C THR A 77 -3.45 -13.41 -10.08
N HIS A 78 -2.49 -13.22 -9.19
CA HIS A 78 -1.06 -13.21 -9.50
C HIS A 78 -0.39 -14.49 -9.00
N THR A 79 0.68 -14.88 -9.68
CA THR A 79 1.54 -15.99 -9.26
C THR A 79 2.65 -15.47 -8.36
N PHE A 80 3.00 -16.25 -7.33
CA PHE A 80 4.11 -15.90 -6.46
C PHE A 80 5.39 -16.64 -6.87
N GLY A 81 6.23 -15.97 -7.66
CA GLY A 81 7.48 -16.54 -8.18
C GLY A 81 8.39 -17.21 -7.13
N PRO A 82 8.59 -16.63 -5.93
CA PRO A 82 9.45 -17.22 -4.90
C PRO A 82 8.96 -18.56 -4.35
N VAL A 83 7.65 -18.84 -4.41
CA VAL A 83 7.08 -20.13 -3.98
C VAL A 83 6.19 -20.71 -5.08
N SER A 84 6.74 -21.68 -5.81
CA SER A 84 6.04 -22.32 -6.93
C SER A 84 4.70 -22.94 -6.52
N GLY A 85 3.64 -22.57 -7.24
CA GLY A 85 2.29 -23.07 -7.02
C GLY A 85 1.52 -22.29 -5.94
N CYS A 86 2.07 -21.20 -5.43
CA CYS A 86 1.32 -20.21 -4.68
C CYS A 86 0.77 -19.13 -5.63
N THR A 87 -0.49 -18.77 -5.42
CA THR A 87 -1.15 -17.64 -6.06
C THR A 87 -1.75 -16.73 -5.01
N TYR A 88 -1.96 -15.47 -5.35
CA TYR A 88 -2.64 -14.53 -4.47
C TYR A 88 -3.52 -13.58 -5.25
N THR A 89 -4.52 -13.06 -4.55
CA THR A 89 -5.39 -11.98 -5.01
C THR A 89 -5.55 -10.97 -3.88
N VAL A 90 -5.79 -9.71 -4.23
CA VAL A 90 -6.03 -8.65 -3.27
C VAL A 90 -7.37 -7.99 -3.60
N THR A 91 -8.21 -7.85 -2.59
CA THR A 91 -9.49 -7.16 -2.68
C THR A 91 -9.44 -5.91 -1.80
N PRO A 92 -9.53 -4.69 -2.39
CA PRO A 92 -9.61 -3.47 -1.62
C PRO A 92 -11.04 -3.24 -1.13
N VAL A 93 -11.18 -2.72 0.09
CA VAL A 93 -12.46 -2.37 0.69
C VAL A 93 -12.29 -1.02 1.39
N ALA A 94 -13.08 -0.01 1.03
CA ALA A 94 -13.02 1.27 1.72
C ALA A 94 -13.59 1.18 3.13
N SER A 95 -13.13 2.07 4.02
CA SER A 95 -13.68 2.19 5.35
C SER A 95 -15.14 2.65 5.30
N ALA A 96 -16.00 2.06 6.12
CA ALA A 96 -17.40 2.48 6.23
C ALA A 96 -17.55 3.87 6.87
N THR A 97 -16.59 4.29 7.68
CA THR A 97 -16.63 5.58 8.41
C THR A 97 -15.85 6.68 7.74
N ASP A 98 -14.78 6.35 7.00
CA ASP A 98 -13.95 7.31 6.26
C ASP A 98 -13.50 6.69 4.93
N PRO A 99 -14.41 6.55 3.95
CA PRO A 99 -14.10 5.91 2.67
C PRO A 99 -13.12 6.73 1.81
N THR A 100 -12.91 8.01 2.14
CA THR A 100 -12.00 8.88 1.40
C THR A 100 -10.55 8.67 1.82
N ASN A 101 -10.27 8.54 3.12
CA ASN A 101 -8.89 8.46 3.60
C ASN A 101 -8.48 7.08 4.12
N ALA A 102 -9.41 6.14 4.32
CA ALA A 102 -9.08 4.86 4.92
C ALA A 102 -9.73 3.67 4.22
N GLY A 103 -9.08 2.52 4.36
CA GLY A 103 -9.59 1.26 3.84
C GLY A 103 -8.78 0.06 4.27
N ARG A 104 -9.06 -1.07 3.62
CA ARG A 104 -8.46 -2.37 3.88
C ARG A 104 -8.02 -2.98 2.56
N LEU A 105 -6.84 -3.58 2.56
CA LEU A 105 -6.38 -4.48 1.52
C LEU A 105 -6.45 -5.89 2.07
N ILE A 106 -7.31 -6.72 1.47
CA ILE A 106 -7.52 -8.11 1.88
C ILE A 106 -6.78 -9.01 0.89
N ALA A 107 -5.61 -9.50 1.28
CA ALA A 107 -4.84 -10.43 0.49
C ALA A 107 -5.26 -11.86 0.81
N THR A 108 -5.72 -12.60 -0.20
CA THR A 108 -5.99 -14.04 -0.10
C THR A 108 -4.93 -14.79 -0.90
N ALA A 109 -4.12 -15.59 -0.23
CA ALA A 109 -3.14 -16.46 -0.86
C ALA A 109 -3.58 -17.92 -0.81
N ASN A 110 -3.39 -18.62 -1.92
CA ASN A 110 -3.67 -20.03 -2.09
C ASN A 110 -2.36 -20.76 -2.40
N GLY A 111 -2.04 -21.76 -1.61
CA GLY A 111 -0.93 -22.68 -1.84
C GLY A 111 -1.41 -23.99 -2.48
N ARG A 112 -0.48 -24.93 -2.60
CA ARG A 112 -0.81 -26.30 -3.02
C ARG A 112 -1.67 -26.98 -1.95
N GLU A 113 -2.43 -27.99 -2.36
CA GLU A 113 -3.19 -28.87 -1.45
C GLU A 113 -4.23 -28.13 -0.58
N SER A 114 -4.85 -27.09 -1.16
CA SER A 114 -5.93 -26.31 -0.53
C SER A 114 -5.52 -25.52 0.73
N VAL A 115 -4.21 -25.36 0.97
CA VAL A 115 -3.71 -24.44 1.97
C VAL A 115 -4.06 -23.01 1.54
N HIS A 116 -4.66 -22.24 2.43
CA HIS A 116 -4.98 -20.84 2.18
C HIS A 116 -4.65 -19.99 3.40
N ASN A 117 -4.35 -18.72 3.16
CA ASN A 117 -4.21 -17.74 4.21
C ASN A 117 -4.75 -16.39 3.75
N VAL A 118 -5.32 -15.63 4.68
CA VAL A 118 -5.88 -14.30 4.44
C VAL A 118 -5.17 -13.32 5.36
N VAL A 119 -4.52 -12.32 4.78
CA VAL A 119 -3.88 -11.22 5.49
C VAL A 119 -4.64 -9.95 5.18
N VAL A 120 -4.92 -9.15 6.21
CA VAL A 120 -5.61 -7.88 6.05
C VAL A 120 -4.75 -6.75 6.55
N ALA A 121 -4.44 -5.82 5.66
CA ALA A 121 -3.78 -4.57 6.01
C ALA A 121 -4.83 -3.45 6.08
N ASN A 122 -4.90 -2.77 7.23
CA ASN A 122 -5.59 -1.50 7.32
C ASN A 122 -4.66 -0.41 6.77
N VAL A 123 -5.17 0.38 5.84
CA VAL A 123 -4.40 1.43 5.17
C VAL A 123 -5.10 2.76 5.36
N VAL A 124 -4.29 3.78 5.60
CA VAL A 124 -4.72 5.17 5.69
C VAL A 124 -3.89 5.94 4.68
N ARG A 125 -4.58 6.80 3.92
CA ARG A 125 -3.96 7.72 2.98
C ARG A 125 -2.98 8.58 3.74
N SER A 126 -1.74 8.63 3.25
CA SER A 126 -0.76 9.58 3.77
C SER A 126 -0.98 10.92 3.10
N ASP A 127 -0.80 11.99 3.86
CA ASP A 127 -1.01 13.34 3.37
C ASP A 127 0.25 13.97 2.75
N ILE A 128 1.17 13.13 2.27
CA ILE A 128 2.37 13.56 1.55
C ILE A 128 1.98 13.85 0.10
N PRO A 129 2.25 15.05 -0.43
CA PRO A 129 1.87 15.41 -1.80
C PRO A 129 2.52 14.49 -2.84
N SER A 130 1.75 14.12 -3.88
CA SER A 130 2.17 13.20 -4.96
C SER A 130 3.14 13.84 -5.96
N THR A 131 3.25 15.17 -5.95
CA THR A 131 4.28 15.94 -6.65
C THR A 131 5.27 16.51 -5.64
N ALA A 132 6.46 16.88 -6.11
CA ALA A 132 7.41 17.60 -5.27
C ALA A 132 6.67 18.79 -4.63
N PRO A 133 6.66 18.89 -3.28
CA PRO A 133 6.10 20.06 -2.62
C PRO A 133 6.77 21.30 -3.21
N GLY A 134 5.99 22.35 -3.46
CA GLY A 134 6.53 23.64 -3.86
C GLY A 134 7.55 24.15 -2.84
N ALA A 135 8.25 25.25 -3.17
CA ALA A 135 9.29 25.82 -2.31
C ALA A 135 8.80 26.01 -0.86
N ILE A 136 7.52 26.37 -0.69
CA ILE A 136 6.79 26.26 0.56
C ILE A 136 5.56 25.38 0.35
N TYR A 137 5.37 24.39 1.22
CA TYR A 137 4.19 23.54 1.24
C TYR A 137 3.35 23.78 2.49
N LEU A 138 2.11 24.24 2.28
CA LEU A 138 1.11 24.40 3.33
C LEU A 138 0.36 23.08 3.52
N ALA A 139 0.79 22.34 4.52
CA ALA A 139 0.32 20.98 4.80
C ALA A 139 -1.03 20.91 5.55
N ASN A 140 -1.78 22.01 5.71
CA ASN A 140 -3.06 21.97 6.41
C ASN A 140 -4.19 21.54 5.45
N ASP A 141 -5.13 20.73 5.95
CA ASP A 141 -6.37 20.39 5.24
C ASP A 141 -7.44 21.49 5.41
N GLN A 142 -7.35 22.27 6.49
CA GLN A 142 -8.18 23.43 6.74
C GLN A 142 -7.51 24.71 6.22
N ALA A 143 -8.27 25.81 6.19
CA ALA A 143 -7.72 27.14 5.89
C ALA A 143 -6.47 27.41 6.74
N THR A 144 -5.36 27.73 6.08
CA THR A 144 -4.09 28.02 6.76
C THR A 144 -4.14 29.38 7.45
N ASN A 145 -5.01 30.28 6.98
CA ASN A 145 -5.08 31.68 7.40
C ASN A 145 -3.72 32.34 7.22
N ALA A 146 -3.13 32.14 6.03
CA ALA A 146 -1.80 32.66 5.74
C ALA A 146 -1.82 34.19 5.88
N THR A 147 -0.89 34.76 6.64
CA THR A 147 -0.78 36.22 6.82
C THR A 147 0.54 36.70 6.24
N PHE A 148 0.47 37.40 5.10
CA PHE A 148 1.65 37.99 4.46
C PHE A 148 1.78 39.46 4.90
N LYS A 149 2.86 39.78 5.63
CA LYS A 149 3.08 41.13 6.17
C LYS A 149 4.08 41.92 5.34
N GLY A 150 3.59 42.94 4.66
CA GLY A 150 4.40 43.76 3.77
C GLY A 150 4.75 43.04 2.47
N ASP A 151 5.59 43.69 1.66
CA ASP A 151 5.93 43.25 0.29
C ASP A 151 7.42 42.88 0.12
N SER A 152 8.17 42.86 1.23
CA SER A 152 9.61 42.58 1.23
C SER A 152 9.91 41.08 1.42
N PHE A 153 9.26 40.23 0.63
CA PHE A 153 9.53 38.78 0.63
C PHE A 153 9.62 38.23 -0.79
N SER A 154 10.21 37.05 -0.94
CA SER A 154 10.14 36.29 -2.19
C SER A 154 10.07 34.80 -1.87
N ILE A 155 9.19 34.10 -2.56
CA ILE A 155 9.06 32.64 -2.50
C ILE A 155 9.34 32.13 -3.90
N ASP A 156 10.41 31.38 -4.07
CA ASP A 156 10.90 30.99 -5.38
C ASP A 156 10.95 29.46 -5.53
N GLY A 157 10.08 28.92 -6.38
CA GLY A 157 10.05 27.52 -6.78
C GLY A 157 10.96 27.18 -7.96
N ASN A 158 11.75 28.12 -8.48
CA ASN A 158 12.75 27.80 -9.51
C ASN A 158 13.90 26.99 -8.92
N ASP A 159 14.45 26.07 -9.72
CA ASP A 159 15.69 25.39 -9.38
C ASP A 159 16.87 26.38 -9.52
N HIS A 160 17.79 26.36 -8.56
CA HIS A 160 18.96 27.25 -8.53
C HIS A 160 20.23 26.45 -8.32
N ASN A 161 21.26 26.78 -9.10
CA ASN A 161 22.60 26.26 -8.86
C ASN A 161 23.22 26.89 -7.62
N TYR A 162 24.09 26.14 -6.93
CA TYR A 162 24.81 26.62 -5.74
C TYR A 162 25.71 27.83 -6.00
N THR A 163 26.04 28.13 -7.26
CA THR A 163 26.80 29.30 -7.70
C THR A 163 25.94 30.52 -8.03
N GLY A 164 24.62 30.42 -7.89
CA GLY A 164 23.65 31.37 -8.42
C GLY A 164 23.34 31.12 -9.90
N GLY A 165 22.08 31.34 -10.28
CA GLY A 165 21.55 31.09 -11.63
C GLY A 165 20.67 29.84 -11.71
N ALA A 166 19.92 29.71 -12.81
CA ALA A 166 18.94 28.64 -12.99
C ALA A 166 19.60 27.26 -13.01
N GLY A 167 19.04 26.34 -12.22
CA GLY A 167 19.40 24.93 -12.23
C GLY A 167 18.78 24.17 -13.40
N SER A 168 19.08 22.87 -13.47
CA SER A 168 18.64 22.01 -14.59
C SER A 168 17.29 21.34 -14.37
N ALA A 169 16.78 21.34 -13.14
CA ALA A 169 15.48 20.75 -12.84
C ALA A 169 14.34 21.69 -13.26
N PRO A 170 13.16 21.15 -13.62
CA PRO A 170 11.99 21.98 -13.88
C PRO A 170 11.57 22.75 -12.62
N PRO A 171 11.01 23.97 -12.77
CA PRO A 171 10.49 24.72 -11.64
C PRO A 171 9.33 23.99 -10.98
N VAL A 172 9.20 24.17 -9.66
CA VAL A 172 8.05 23.74 -8.85
C VAL A 172 7.19 24.97 -8.50
N PRO A 173 5.98 24.80 -7.94
CA PRO A 173 5.23 25.92 -7.39
C PRO A 173 6.06 26.64 -6.30
N GLY A 174 5.94 27.96 -6.22
CA GLY A 174 6.55 28.71 -5.13
C GLY A 174 5.81 28.43 -3.82
N LEU A 175 4.49 28.53 -3.85
CA LEU A 175 3.62 28.05 -2.79
C LEU A 175 2.86 26.83 -3.31
N SER A 176 2.66 25.82 -2.49
CA SER A 176 1.78 24.70 -2.80
C SER A 176 0.95 24.37 -1.58
N THR A 177 -0.25 23.84 -1.80
CA THR A 177 -1.17 23.50 -0.71
C THR A 177 -1.72 22.09 -0.90
N ARG A 178 -2.24 21.52 0.19
CA ARG A 178 -2.78 20.16 0.19
C ARG A 178 -4.06 19.99 -0.64
N ASN A 179 -4.88 21.04 -0.76
CA ASN A 179 -6.16 20.99 -1.44
C ASN A 179 -6.55 22.35 -2.04
N ASP A 180 -7.53 22.35 -2.95
CA ASP A 180 -7.93 23.56 -3.69
C ASP A 180 -8.53 24.64 -2.80
N ALA A 181 -9.22 24.27 -1.72
CA ALA A 181 -9.78 25.23 -0.77
C ALA A 181 -8.68 26.01 -0.06
N ASN A 182 -7.61 25.33 0.37
CA ASN A 182 -6.47 25.96 1.01
C ASN A 182 -5.64 26.77 0.00
N ARG A 183 -5.54 26.32 -1.26
CA ARG A 183 -4.97 27.11 -2.36
C ARG A 183 -5.71 28.43 -2.54
N GLN A 184 -7.05 28.37 -2.62
CA GLN A 184 -7.88 29.56 -2.80
C GLN A 184 -7.74 30.53 -1.62
N GLU A 185 -7.70 30.03 -0.39
CA GLU A 185 -7.44 30.87 0.79
C GLU A 185 -6.07 31.53 0.72
N ALA A 186 -5.00 30.78 0.51
CA ALA A 186 -3.65 31.34 0.45
C ALA A 186 -3.49 32.39 -0.67
N VAL A 187 -4.12 32.17 -1.82
CA VAL A 187 -4.15 33.13 -2.94
C VAL A 187 -5.01 34.36 -2.60
N ALA A 188 -6.09 34.20 -1.84
CA ALA A 188 -6.93 35.30 -1.38
C ALA A 188 -6.27 36.14 -0.28
N SER A 189 -5.37 35.54 0.48
CA SER A 189 -4.59 36.19 1.54
C SER A 189 -3.40 37.02 1.05
N LEU A 190 -3.11 36.97 -0.26
CA LEU A 190 -2.11 37.79 -0.94
C LEU A 190 -2.78 38.93 -1.71
N ASP A 191 -2.24 40.14 -1.58
CA ASP A 191 -2.58 41.24 -2.48
C ASP A 191 -1.92 41.09 -3.86
N ALA A 192 -2.19 42.04 -4.77
CA ALA A 192 -1.67 41.97 -6.13
C ALA A 192 -0.14 42.06 -6.22
N GLY A 193 0.51 42.90 -5.40
CA GLY A 193 1.98 43.02 -5.39
C GLY A 193 2.64 41.80 -4.75
N GLN A 194 2.01 41.27 -3.72
CA GLN A 194 2.49 40.08 -3.04
C GLN A 194 2.42 38.81 -3.90
N LYS A 195 1.49 38.74 -4.86
CA LYS A 195 1.43 37.62 -5.83
C LYS A 195 2.63 37.59 -6.76
N ASP A 196 3.19 38.75 -7.12
CA ASP A 196 4.37 38.86 -7.98
C ASP A 196 5.66 38.36 -7.29
N ASN A 197 5.63 38.25 -5.96
CA ASN A 197 6.73 37.72 -5.15
C ASN A 197 6.79 36.18 -5.13
N ILE A 198 5.77 35.50 -5.64
CA ILE A 198 5.71 34.03 -5.73
C ILE A 198 6.11 33.59 -7.15
N ARG A 199 7.28 32.98 -7.27
CA ARG A 199 7.94 32.62 -8.54
C ARG A 199 8.09 31.11 -8.70
N GLY A 200 8.42 30.66 -9.91
CA GLY A 200 8.38 29.25 -10.31
C GLY A 200 7.11 28.97 -11.10
N LEU A 201 6.35 27.93 -10.72
CA LEU A 201 5.03 27.65 -11.30
C LEU A 201 3.87 28.42 -10.64
N GLY A 202 4.15 29.27 -9.64
CA GLY A 202 3.13 30.00 -8.90
C GLY A 202 2.58 29.22 -7.70
N PHE A 203 1.29 28.85 -7.75
CA PHE A 203 0.49 28.26 -6.66
C PHE A 203 0.02 26.83 -6.94
#